data_AF-A0A2E6G4W3-F1
#
_entry.id   AF-A0A2E6G4W3-F1
#
_cell.length_a   1.000
_cell.length_b   1.000
_cell.length_c   1.000
_cell.angle_alpha   90.00
_cell.angle_beta   90.00
_cell.angle_gamma   90.00
#
_symmetry.space_group_name_H-M   'P 1'
#
loop_
_entity.id
_entity.type
_entity.pdbx_description
1 polymer ?
#
loop_
_entity_poly.entity_id
_entity_poly.type
_entity_poly.pdbx_seq_one_letter_code
_entity_poly.pdbx_strand_id
1 'polypeptide(L)'
;MRWSMHSAQLCCKAMAQTSFFAILHAASISSIAARGLTPLRSADNSLSGRPNFQVHIDMPTFPATTAFDGLTYNSRRTDIVIPEYGRVVHEMVAHCIGIEEREERNKCAAAIVSVMRTLVPGSKEMTDHEEKLWGHLYVMADWKLDVDGPFPPPARPEEDPGPEKLAYTQIGKRPSFYGRIVEDLIAKAIEMPEGEERAALSMMIANLLKRQYLTWNKGAVEDALIRAQLREMSGGALDVPAEKELVSSSEILKSKRKTSNNFRNRGKRKR
;
A
#
# COMPACT_ATOMS: atom_id res chain seq x y z
N MET A 1 39.91 -7.03 5.11
CA MET A 1 41.03 -7.31 4.20
C MET A 1 40.84 -8.70 3.62
N ARG A 2 40.93 -8.80 2.29
CA ARG A 2 41.03 -9.99 1.42
C ARG A 2 39.93 -11.05 1.47
N TRP A 3 38.96 -10.88 0.58
CA TRP A 3 38.15 -11.94 0.01
C TRP A 3 38.89 -12.63 -1.15
N SER A 4 38.82 -13.96 -1.12
CA SER A 4 38.49 -14.88 -2.23
C SER A 4 39.07 -14.60 -3.63
N MET A 5 40.14 -15.31 -3.95
CA MET A 5 40.78 -15.37 -5.28
C MET A 5 40.43 -16.66 -6.05
N HIS A 6 39.37 -17.38 -5.64
CA HIS A 6 39.00 -18.69 -6.21
C HIS A 6 37.75 -18.68 -7.09
N SER A 7 37.11 -17.52 -7.30
CA SER A 7 35.85 -17.43 -8.08
C SER A 7 36.03 -16.92 -9.51
N ALA A 8 37.25 -16.53 -9.90
CA ALA A 8 37.53 -15.91 -11.20
C ALA A 8 37.91 -16.90 -12.32
N GLN A 9 38.13 -18.18 -12.00
CA GLN A 9 38.56 -19.19 -12.99
C GLN A 9 37.43 -20.03 -13.60
N LEU A 10 36.20 -19.94 -13.11
CA LEU A 10 35.05 -20.65 -13.72
C LEU A 10 34.24 -19.82 -14.73
N CYS A 11 34.44 -18.50 -14.81
CA CYS A 11 33.70 -17.65 -15.76
C CYS A 11 34.34 -17.62 -17.18
N CYS A 12 35.65 -17.88 -17.29
CA CYS A 12 36.36 -17.81 -18.58
C CYS A 12 36.15 -19.01 -19.52
N LYS A 13 35.52 -20.11 -19.08
CA LYS A 13 35.33 -21.33 -19.89
C LYS A 13 33.97 -21.43 -20.59
N ALA A 14 33.05 -20.50 -20.33
CA ALA A 14 31.70 -20.51 -20.92
C ALA A 14 31.50 -19.50 -22.09
N MET A 15 32.52 -18.72 -22.45
CA MET A 15 32.47 -17.70 -23.53
C MET A 15 33.15 -18.13 -24.85
N ALA A 16 33.36 -19.44 -25.06
CA ALA A 16 34.07 -19.97 -26.24
C ALA A 16 33.22 -20.90 -27.12
N GLN A 17 31.89 -20.67 -27.20
CA GLN A 17 31.00 -21.50 -28.04
C GLN A 17 29.94 -20.71 -28.83
N THR A 18 30.14 -19.40 -29.01
CA THR A 18 29.23 -18.53 -29.78
C THR A 18 30.00 -17.71 -30.81
N SER A 19 30.73 -18.39 -31.70
CA SER A 19 31.43 -17.71 -32.80
C SER A 19 31.97 -18.70 -33.83
N PHE A 20 31.12 -19.56 -34.40
CA PHE A 20 31.52 -20.40 -35.54
C PHE A 20 30.43 -20.71 -36.60
N PHE A 21 29.22 -20.13 -36.50
CA PHE A 21 28.14 -20.37 -37.49
C PHE A 21 27.81 -19.17 -38.39
N ALA A 22 28.69 -18.17 -38.44
CA ALA A 22 28.47 -16.91 -39.17
C ALA A 22 29.23 -16.78 -40.50
N ILE A 23 29.92 -17.81 -40.99
CA ILE A 23 30.68 -17.72 -42.24
C ILE A 23 30.53 -19.02 -43.02
N LEU A 24 29.57 -19.03 -43.96
CA LEU A 24 29.44 -19.86 -45.17
C LEU A 24 27.95 -20.19 -45.39
N HIS A 25 27.23 -19.26 -46.02
CA HIS A 25 26.27 -19.50 -47.11
C HIS A 25 25.74 -18.13 -47.59
N ALA A 26 26.66 -17.33 -48.11
CA ALA A 26 26.33 -16.22 -48.99
C ALA A 26 26.94 -16.55 -50.35
N ALA A 27 26.10 -16.97 -51.30
CA ALA A 27 26.08 -16.45 -52.68
C ALA A 27 25.30 -17.40 -53.61
N SER A 28 24.52 -16.78 -54.49
CA SER A 28 23.76 -17.37 -55.61
C SER A 28 22.47 -18.07 -55.17
N ILE A 29 21.27 -17.52 -55.39
CA ILE A 29 20.75 -17.19 -56.72
C ILE A 29 19.94 -15.88 -56.67
N SER A 30 20.38 -14.94 -57.50
CA SER A 30 19.68 -13.76 -57.98
C SER A 30 18.40 -14.13 -58.75
N SER A 31 17.31 -13.37 -58.61
CA SER A 31 16.38 -12.93 -59.70
C SER A 31 15.12 -12.29 -59.06
N ILE A 32 15.00 -10.96 -58.97
CA ILE A 32 14.24 -10.09 -59.90
C ILE A 32 12.73 -10.44 -59.87
N ALA A 33 11.92 -9.79 -59.03
CA ALA A 33 11.21 -8.52 -59.32
C ALA A 33 10.28 -8.56 -60.55
N ALA A 34 8.97 -8.76 -60.33
CA ALA A 34 7.91 -8.26 -61.21
C ALA A 34 6.49 -8.46 -60.63
N ARG A 35 5.77 -7.33 -60.45
CA ARG A 35 4.31 -7.15 -60.67
C ARG A 35 3.36 -7.86 -59.68
N GLY A 36 2.31 -7.27 -59.13
CA GLY A 36 1.64 -6.00 -59.35
C GLY A 36 0.43 -5.92 -58.41
N LEU A 37 -0.03 -4.68 -58.19
CA LEU A 37 -1.23 -4.33 -57.45
C LEU A 37 -2.51 -5.02 -58.00
N THR A 38 -3.51 -5.09 -57.11
CA THR A 38 -4.96 -5.37 -57.19
C THR A 38 -5.70 -4.88 -58.46
N PRO A 39 -7.04 -5.04 -58.66
CA PRO A 39 -8.12 -5.82 -57.98
C PRO A 39 -9.07 -6.60 -58.96
N LEU A 40 -9.91 -7.52 -58.45
CA LEU A 40 -11.16 -8.02 -59.07
C LEU A 40 -11.98 -8.65 -57.91
N ARG A 41 -13.31 -8.56 -57.77
CA ARG A 41 -14.40 -7.86 -58.43
C ARG A 41 -15.60 -8.02 -57.48
N SER A 42 -16.43 -7.00 -57.44
CA SER A 42 -17.68 -6.84 -56.69
C SER A 42 -18.76 -7.90 -56.92
N ALA A 43 -19.74 -7.91 -55.99
CA ALA A 43 -21.09 -8.50 -56.04
C ALA A 43 -21.17 -9.91 -55.39
N ASP A 44 -22.03 -10.25 -54.43
CA ASP A 44 -23.41 -9.80 -54.20
C ASP A 44 -23.84 -9.81 -52.72
N ASN A 45 -24.79 -8.92 -52.44
CA ASN A 45 -25.54 -8.77 -51.21
C ASN A 45 -26.72 -9.76 -51.22
N SER A 46 -26.87 -10.64 -50.21
CA SER A 46 -28.18 -11.04 -49.65
C SER A 46 -28.08 -12.15 -48.59
N LEU A 47 -28.71 -11.84 -47.45
CA LEU A 47 -29.58 -12.70 -46.63
C LEU A 47 -29.00 -13.94 -45.91
N SER A 48 -29.05 -13.82 -44.58
CA SER A 48 -29.52 -14.83 -43.60
C SER A 48 -28.79 -16.18 -43.50
N GLY A 49 -28.20 -16.41 -42.32
CA GLY A 49 -28.00 -17.77 -41.78
C GLY A 49 -26.56 -18.10 -41.42
N ARG A 50 -26.09 -17.68 -40.24
CA ARG A 50 -24.96 -18.38 -39.58
C ARG A 50 -25.56 -19.51 -38.73
N PRO A 51 -25.21 -20.79 -38.94
CA PRO A 51 -25.65 -21.85 -38.06
C PRO A 51 -24.99 -21.70 -36.68
N ASN A 52 -25.83 -21.80 -35.66
CA ASN A 52 -25.50 -21.68 -34.24
C ASN A 52 -24.75 -22.95 -33.80
N PHE A 53 -23.43 -22.87 -33.62
CA PHE A 53 -22.64 -24.01 -33.15
C PHE A 53 -22.59 -23.99 -31.61
N GLN A 54 -23.61 -24.58 -30.98
CA GLN A 54 -23.65 -24.80 -29.54
C GLN A 54 -22.72 -25.97 -29.20
N VAL A 55 -21.54 -25.68 -28.64
CA VAL A 55 -20.62 -26.74 -28.17
C VAL A 55 -21.17 -27.27 -26.84
N HIS A 56 -22.02 -28.30 -26.89
CA HIS A 56 -22.41 -29.05 -25.69
C HIS A 56 -21.25 -29.99 -25.34
N ILE A 57 -20.38 -29.54 -24.43
CA ILE A 57 -19.33 -30.39 -23.87
C ILE A 57 -19.99 -31.15 -22.71
N ASP A 58 -20.52 -32.33 -23.01
CA ASP A 58 -20.91 -33.28 -21.97
C ASP A 58 -19.65 -33.81 -21.28
N MET A 59 -19.30 -33.20 -20.15
CA MET A 59 -18.30 -33.75 -19.24
C MET A 59 -18.93 -34.94 -18.50
N PRO A 60 -18.32 -36.14 -18.50
CA PRO A 60 -18.85 -37.26 -17.74
C PRO A 60 -18.77 -36.94 -16.24
N THR A 61 -19.93 -36.91 -15.57
CA THR A 61 -20.01 -36.80 -14.10
C THR A 61 -19.57 -38.12 -13.48
N PHE A 62 -18.32 -38.19 -13.03
CA PHE A 62 -17.85 -39.29 -12.20
C PHE A 62 -18.47 -39.19 -10.80
N PRO A 63 -19.01 -40.29 -10.24
CA PRO A 63 -19.62 -40.24 -8.92
C PRO A 63 -18.55 -39.95 -7.88
N ALA A 64 -18.74 -38.84 -7.14
CA ALA A 64 -17.93 -38.49 -5.99
C ALA A 64 -18.19 -39.48 -4.85
N THR A 65 -17.58 -40.66 -4.91
CA THR A 65 -17.62 -41.62 -3.80
C THR A 65 -16.24 -42.24 -3.64
N THR A 66 -15.48 -41.59 -2.77
CA THR A 66 -14.56 -42.10 -1.72
C THR A 66 -13.43 -41.09 -1.54
N ALA A 67 -13.74 -39.96 -0.90
CA ALA A 67 -12.73 -38.98 -0.52
C ALA A 67 -11.99 -39.50 0.72
N PHE A 68 -10.82 -40.07 0.49
CA PHE A 68 -9.77 -40.21 1.47
C PHE A 68 -9.45 -38.81 2.02
N ASP A 69 -9.78 -38.53 3.28
CA ASP A 69 -9.74 -37.20 3.91
C ASP A 69 -8.32 -36.61 4.07
N GLY A 70 -7.30 -37.34 3.61
CA GLY A 70 -5.89 -36.97 3.74
C GLY A 70 -5.36 -35.95 2.71
N LEU A 71 -6.09 -35.65 1.63
CA LEU A 71 -5.58 -34.83 0.50
C LEU A 71 -6.59 -33.79 -0.01
N THR A 72 -7.34 -33.16 0.90
CA THR A 72 -8.17 -31.99 0.54
C THR A 72 -7.30 -30.74 0.41
N TYR A 73 -7.44 -30.02 -0.70
CA TYR A 73 -6.65 -28.80 -0.97
C TYR A 73 -7.05 -27.64 -0.06
N ASN A 74 -6.06 -26.91 0.46
CA ASN A 74 -6.26 -25.89 1.51
C ASN A 74 -7.22 -24.75 1.12
N SER A 75 -7.33 -24.40 -0.16
CA SER A 75 -8.23 -23.31 -0.60
C SER A 75 -9.69 -23.71 -0.75
N ARG A 76 -10.03 -25.00 -0.58
CA ARG A 76 -11.43 -25.47 -0.51
C ARG A 76 -11.94 -25.59 0.93
N ARG A 77 -11.06 -25.42 1.92
CA ARG A 77 -11.41 -25.53 3.35
C ARG A 77 -11.99 -24.22 3.85
N THR A 78 -12.68 -24.29 4.99
CA THR A 78 -13.19 -23.10 5.68
C THR A 78 -12.06 -22.15 6.06
N ASP A 79 -12.39 -20.86 6.06
CA ASP A 79 -11.48 -19.82 6.50
C ASP A 79 -11.20 -19.93 8.00
N ILE A 80 -9.99 -19.58 8.42
CA ILE A 80 -9.56 -19.69 9.81
C ILE A 80 -9.70 -18.30 10.45
N VAL A 81 -10.59 -18.16 11.44
CA VAL A 81 -10.84 -16.86 12.11
C VAL A 81 -9.57 -16.33 12.80
N ILE A 82 -8.81 -17.22 13.45
CA ILE A 82 -7.59 -16.91 14.19
C ILE A 82 -6.49 -17.90 13.78
N PRO A 83 -5.54 -17.51 12.90
CA PRO A 83 -4.53 -18.42 12.35
C PRO A 83 -3.51 -18.94 13.37
N GLU A 84 -3.33 -18.27 14.50
CA GLU A 84 -2.33 -18.57 15.53
C GLU A 84 -2.51 -19.96 16.17
N TYR A 85 -3.75 -20.47 16.24
CA TYR A 85 -4.08 -21.75 16.87
C TYR A 85 -4.07 -22.94 15.90
N GLY A 86 -4.06 -22.68 14.58
CA GLY A 86 -4.09 -23.71 13.54
C GLY A 86 -5.44 -24.44 13.42
N ARG A 87 -5.58 -25.30 12.40
CA ARG A 87 -6.87 -25.93 12.05
C ARG A 87 -7.36 -26.97 13.06
N VAL A 88 -6.46 -27.67 13.73
CA VAL A 88 -6.81 -28.72 14.71
C VAL A 88 -7.67 -28.15 15.84
N VAL A 89 -7.34 -26.94 16.33
CA VAL A 89 -8.12 -26.29 17.38
C VAL A 89 -9.51 -25.90 16.88
N HIS A 90 -9.62 -25.44 15.64
CA HIS A 90 -10.92 -25.12 15.02
C HIS A 90 -11.78 -26.39 14.84
N GLU A 91 -11.17 -27.52 14.48
CA GLU A 91 -11.87 -28.82 14.41
C GLU A 91 -12.37 -29.29 15.79
N MET A 92 -11.57 -29.09 16.85
CA MET A 92 -12.00 -29.37 18.23
C MET A 92 -13.17 -28.48 18.66
N VAL A 93 -13.15 -27.18 18.31
CA VAL A 93 -14.25 -26.25 18.61
C VAL A 93 -15.51 -26.65 17.83
N ALA A 94 -15.38 -27.01 16.55
CA ALA A 94 -16.49 -27.51 15.76
C ALA A 94 -17.12 -28.77 16.36
N HIS A 95 -16.32 -29.68 16.89
CA HIS A 95 -16.80 -30.84 17.62
C HIS A 95 -17.54 -30.45 18.92
N CYS A 96 -17.00 -29.51 19.69
CA CYS A 96 -17.61 -29.02 20.93
C CYS A 96 -19.02 -28.45 20.73
N ILE A 97 -19.26 -27.76 19.61
CA ILE A 97 -20.58 -27.21 19.25
C ILE A 97 -21.62 -28.34 19.01
N GLY A 98 -21.17 -29.51 18.56
CA GLY A 98 -22.05 -30.66 18.29
C GLY A 98 -22.49 -31.45 19.53
N ILE A 99 -21.96 -31.14 20.72
CA ILE A 99 -22.28 -31.86 21.96
C ILE A 99 -23.57 -31.30 22.58
N GLU A 100 -24.57 -32.16 22.79
CA GLU A 100 -25.88 -31.79 23.35
C GLU A 100 -25.85 -31.59 24.87
N GLU A 101 -25.05 -32.38 25.59
CA GLU A 101 -24.98 -32.40 27.06
C GLU A 101 -24.10 -31.24 27.59
N ARG A 102 -24.61 -30.51 28.58
CA ARG A 102 -23.99 -29.25 29.06
C ARG A 102 -22.71 -29.51 29.86
N GLU A 103 -22.66 -30.55 30.69
CA GLU A 103 -21.47 -30.87 31.48
C GLU A 103 -20.30 -31.34 30.60
N GLU A 104 -20.57 -32.17 29.59
CA GLU A 104 -19.62 -32.66 28.59
C GLU A 104 -19.11 -31.53 27.71
N ARG A 105 -20.00 -30.61 27.32
CA ARG A 105 -19.60 -29.38 26.60
C ARG A 105 -18.67 -28.51 27.42
N ASN A 106 -18.98 -28.28 28.71
CA ASN A 106 -18.13 -27.52 29.63
C ASN A 106 -16.75 -28.18 29.81
N LYS A 107 -16.71 -29.52 29.96
CA LYS A 107 -15.46 -30.29 30.03
C LYS A 107 -14.65 -30.20 28.74
N CYS A 108 -15.30 -30.27 27.58
CA CYS A 108 -14.68 -30.15 26.27
C CYS A 108 -14.07 -28.74 26.08
N ALA A 109 -14.81 -27.68 26.42
CA ALA A 109 -14.32 -26.31 26.36
C ALA A 109 -13.08 -26.10 27.25
N ALA A 110 -13.10 -26.60 28.49
CA ALA A 110 -11.94 -26.53 29.38
C ALA A 110 -10.71 -27.28 28.83
N ALA A 111 -10.92 -28.45 28.20
CA ALA A 111 -9.86 -29.21 27.55
C ALA A 111 -9.26 -28.44 26.36
N ILE A 112 -10.09 -27.80 25.54
CA ILE A 112 -9.65 -26.96 24.42
C ILE A 112 -8.80 -25.78 24.92
N VAL A 113 -9.24 -25.08 25.97
CA VAL A 113 -8.48 -23.96 26.57
C VAL A 113 -7.12 -24.43 27.09
N SER A 114 -7.03 -25.63 27.66
CA SER A 114 -5.75 -26.22 28.08
C SER A 114 -4.80 -26.48 26.91
N VAL A 115 -5.33 -26.92 25.75
CA VAL A 115 -4.54 -27.10 24.53
C VAL A 115 -4.07 -25.75 23.99
N MET A 116 -4.96 -24.77 23.90
CA MET A 116 -4.61 -23.40 23.48
C MET A 116 -3.51 -22.77 24.35
N ARG A 117 -3.54 -23.03 25.67
CA ARG A 117 -2.52 -22.57 26.62
C ARG A 117 -1.13 -23.16 26.35
N THR A 118 -1.06 -24.35 25.76
CA THR A 118 0.22 -25.00 25.43
C THR A 118 0.83 -24.41 24.17
N LEU A 119 -0.01 -24.05 23.19
CA LEU A 119 0.42 -23.51 21.89
C LEU A 119 1.03 -22.11 21.98
N VAL A 120 0.61 -21.29 22.96
CA VAL A 120 1.16 -19.94 23.15
C VAL A 120 1.99 -19.88 24.44
N PRO A 121 3.32 -20.09 24.38
CA PRO A 121 4.17 -20.14 25.57
C PRO A 121 4.52 -18.76 26.15
N GLY A 122 4.49 -17.69 25.35
CA GLY A 122 4.98 -16.35 25.73
C GLY A 122 4.00 -15.45 26.49
N SER A 123 2.74 -15.85 26.63
CA SER A 123 1.66 -15.03 27.20
C SER A 123 1.20 -15.51 28.59
N LYS A 124 1.86 -16.51 29.17
CA LYS A 124 1.42 -17.18 30.41
C LYS A 124 1.49 -16.35 31.68
N GLU A 125 2.26 -15.26 31.68
CA GLU A 125 2.61 -14.50 32.88
C GLU A 125 1.62 -13.36 33.20
N MET A 126 0.65 -13.11 32.31
CA MET A 126 -0.39 -12.11 32.52
C MET A 126 -1.70 -12.79 32.91
N THR A 127 -2.34 -12.30 33.98
CA THR A 127 -3.68 -12.72 34.45
C THR A 127 -4.72 -12.68 33.33
N ASP A 128 -4.57 -11.71 32.43
CA ASP A 128 -5.48 -11.46 31.31
C ASP A 128 -5.35 -12.50 30.18
N HIS A 129 -4.40 -13.44 30.27
CA HIS A 129 -4.20 -14.44 29.24
C HIS A 129 -5.35 -15.45 29.21
N GLU A 130 -5.82 -15.91 30.37
CA GLU A 130 -6.92 -16.88 30.44
C GLU A 130 -8.22 -16.26 29.92
N GLU A 131 -8.50 -15.01 30.27
CA GLU A 131 -9.64 -14.25 29.75
C GLU A 131 -9.59 -14.14 28.22
N LYS A 132 -8.41 -13.85 27.63
CA LYS A 132 -8.23 -13.81 26.17
C LYS A 132 -8.45 -15.17 25.51
N LEU A 133 -8.01 -16.27 26.11
CA LEU A 133 -8.23 -17.62 25.57
C LEU A 133 -9.72 -17.96 25.51
N TRP A 134 -10.45 -17.65 26.59
CA TRP A 134 -11.90 -17.81 26.61
C TRP A 134 -12.57 -16.91 25.56
N GLY A 135 -12.12 -15.67 25.41
CA GLY A 135 -12.59 -14.77 24.35
C GLY A 135 -12.36 -15.34 22.94
N HIS A 136 -11.17 -15.87 22.66
CA HIS A 136 -10.86 -16.51 21.37
C HIS A 136 -11.72 -17.74 21.10
N LEU A 137 -12.05 -18.52 22.14
CA LEU A 137 -12.94 -19.67 22.01
C LEU A 137 -14.36 -19.25 21.59
N TYR A 138 -14.92 -18.19 22.17
CA TYR A 138 -16.21 -17.65 21.76
C TYR A 138 -16.20 -17.09 20.33
N VAL A 139 -15.12 -16.42 19.94
CA VAL A 139 -14.93 -15.89 18.59
C VAL A 139 -14.85 -17.03 17.56
N MET A 140 -14.12 -18.11 17.85
CA MET A 140 -14.05 -19.29 16.96
C MET A 140 -15.38 -20.04 16.85
N ALA A 141 -16.21 -19.99 17.90
CA ALA A 141 -17.50 -20.66 17.93
C ALA A 141 -18.65 -19.80 17.37
N ASP A 142 -18.36 -18.62 16.80
CA ASP A 142 -19.35 -17.63 16.37
C ASP A 142 -20.41 -17.32 17.45
N TRP A 143 -20.03 -17.27 18.73
CA TRP A 143 -20.95 -17.10 19.87
C TRP A 143 -22.10 -18.12 19.96
N LYS A 144 -22.00 -19.28 19.29
CA LYS A 144 -23.01 -20.37 19.34
C LYS A 144 -22.89 -21.24 20.59
N LEU A 145 -21.78 -21.11 21.31
CA LEU A 145 -21.45 -21.96 22.44
C LEU A 145 -21.98 -21.37 23.75
N ASP A 146 -22.84 -22.12 24.43
CA ASP A 146 -23.30 -21.82 25.80
C ASP A 146 -22.47 -22.66 26.79
N VAL A 147 -21.53 -22.02 27.49
CA VAL A 147 -20.60 -22.63 28.44
C VAL A 147 -20.52 -21.78 29.71
N ASP A 148 -20.50 -22.46 30.86
CA ASP A 148 -20.29 -21.83 32.17
C ASP A 148 -18.80 -21.56 32.40
N GLY A 149 -18.28 -20.54 31.72
CA GLY A 149 -16.90 -20.08 31.89
C GLY A 149 -16.72 -19.22 33.15
N PRO A 150 -15.50 -19.15 33.72
CA PRO A 150 -15.20 -18.26 34.85
C PRO A 150 -15.21 -16.77 34.48
N PHE A 151 -15.21 -16.45 33.18
CA PHE A 151 -15.19 -15.09 32.65
C PHE A 151 -16.43 -14.83 31.79
N PRO A 152 -16.96 -13.59 31.78
CA PRO A 152 -18.10 -13.25 30.94
C PRO A 152 -17.74 -13.37 29.44
N PRO A 153 -18.72 -13.72 28.58
CA PRO A 153 -18.49 -13.78 27.14
C PRO A 153 -18.17 -12.38 26.58
N PRO A 154 -17.25 -12.27 25.60
CA PRO A 154 -16.97 -10.99 24.96
C PRO A 154 -18.18 -10.47 24.18
N ALA A 155 -18.31 -9.14 24.10
CA ALA A 155 -19.36 -8.49 23.33
C ALA A 155 -19.34 -8.95 21.86
N ARG A 156 -20.53 -9.06 21.25
CA ARG A 156 -20.63 -9.45 19.84
C ARG A 156 -20.09 -8.32 18.95
N PRO A 157 -19.54 -8.62 17.76
CA PRO A 157 -19.04 -7.60 16.84
C PRO A 157 -20.13 -6.65 16.35
N GLU A 158 -21.39 -7.09 16.39
CA GLU A 158 -22.56 -6.26 16.07
C GLU A 158 -22.88 -5.25 17.17
N GLU A 159 -22.48 -5.54 18.42
CA GLU A 159 -22.71 -4.70 19.60
C GLU A 159 -21.57 -3.69 19.82
N ASP A 160 -20.38 -3.99 19.31
CA ASP A 160 -19.23 -3.08 19.29
C ASP A 160 -18.83 -2.78 17.83
N PRO A 161 -19.52 -1.83 17.15
CA PRO A 161 -19.02 -1.29 15.91
C PRO A 161 -17.75 -0.53 16.28
N GLY A 162 -16.60 -1.20 16.09
CA GLY A 162 -15.29 -0.67 16.45
C GLY A 162 -15.04 0.74 15.90
N PRO A 163 -13.89 1.35 16.22
CA PRO A 163 -13.68 2.79 16.06
C PRO A 163 -14.07 3.31 14.66
N GLU A 164 -14.75 4.45 14.63
CA GLU A 164 -15.22 5.07 13.40
C GLU A 164 -14.07 5.24 12.40
N LYS A 165 -14.30 4.83 11.14
CA LYS A 165 -13.31 4.96 10.07
C LYS A 165 -13.04 6.45 9.86
N LEU A 166 -11.82 6.88 10.17
CA LEU A 166 -11.38 8.24 9.86
C LEU A 166 -11.42 8.46 8.34
N ALA A 167 -12.21 9.43 7.91
CA ALA A 167 -12.22 9.83 6.51
C ALA A 167 -10.85 10.41 6.15
N TYR A 168 -10.13 9.76 5.23
CA TYR A 168 -8.90 10.31 4.70
C TYR A 168 -9.23 11.62 3.98
N THR A 169 -8.70 12.74 4.46
CA THR A 169 -8.90 14.04 3.81
C THR A 169 -8.24 13.99 2.43
N GLN A 170 -9.06 14.01 1.38
CA GLN A 170 -8.60 14.10 0.00
C GLN A 170 -8.14 15.55 -0.26
N ILE A 171 -6.87 15.83 0.00
CA ILE A 171 -6.28 17.15 -0.25
C ILE A 171 -6.17 17.33 -1.77
N GLY A 172 -6.88 18.33 -2.30
CA GLY A 172 -6.85 18.67 -3.72
C GLY A 172 -5.43 18.94 -4.21
N LYS A 173 -5.05 18.37 -5.35
CA LYS A 173 -3.70 18.53 -5.91
C LYS A 173 -3.56 19.89 -6.61
N ARG A 174 -2.84 20.85 -6.03
CA ARG A 174 -2.04 21.94 -6.67
C ARG A 174 -1.47 22.93 -5.63
N PRO A 175 -0.36 23.67 -5.90
CA PRO A 175 0.77 23.39 -6.79
C PRO A 175 2.02 22.92 -6.00
N SER A 176 2.73 21.94 -6.57
CA SER A 176 3.77 21.10 -5.98
C SER A 176 4.97 21.77 -5.27
N PHE A 177 5.09 23.10 -5.28
CA PHE A 177 6.22 23.84 -4.73
C PHE A 177 5.89 24.62 -3.45
N TYR A 178 4.61 24.92 -3.23
CA TYR A 178 4.12 25.64 -2.06
C TYR A 178 3.31 24.67 -1.18
N GLY A 179 3.64 24.63 0.11
CA GLY A 179 2.93 23.75 1.05
C GLY A 179 1.59 24.34 1.49
N ARG A 180 0.69 23.49 2.01
CA ARG A 180 -0.64 23.86 2.54
C ARG A 180 -0.63 25.04 3.52
N ILE A 181 0.43 25.18 4.32
CA ILE A 181 0.58 26.28 5.27
C ILE A 181 0.48 27.65 4.57
N VAL A 182 0.97 27.77 3.34
CA VAL A 182 0.88 29.02 2.57
C VAL A 182 -0.57 29.31 2.18
N GLU A 183 -1.32 28.29 1.76
CA GLU A 183 -2.73 28.41 1.40
C GLU A 183 -3.56 28.83 2.61
N ASP A 184 -3.35 28.17 3.75
CA ASP A 184 -4.04 28.50 5.01
C ASP A 184 -3.71 29.93 5.47
N LEU A 185 -2.46 30.38 5.29
CA LEU A 185 -2.05 31.75 5.62
C LEU A 185 -2.69 32.79 4.68
N ILE A 186 -2.78 32.49 3.39
CA ILE A 186 -3.44 33.37 2.41
C ILE A 186 -4.94 33.45 2.71
N ALA A 187 -5.60 32.34 3.02
CA ALA A 187 -7.01 32.32 3.39
C ALA A 187 -7.28 33.21 4.62
N LYS A 188 -6.47 33.09 5.66
CA LYS A 188 -6.56 33.95 6.85
C LYS A 188 -6.27 35.42 6.55
N ALA A 189 -5.30 35.70 5.67
CA ALA A 189 -4.96 37.06 5.26
C ALA A 189 -6.12 37.76 4.53
N ILE A 190 -6.95 37.00 3.80
CA ILE A 190 -8.14 37.51 3.11
C ILE A 190 -9.29 37.76 4.09
N GLU A 191 -9.41 36.95 5.14
CA GLU A 191 -10.42 37.11 6.19
C GLU A 191 -10.18 38.34 7.08
N MET A 192 -8.92 38.77 7.22
CA MET A 192 -8.55 39.95 8.02
C MET A 192 -8.91 41.28 7.34
N PRO A 193 -9.31 42.31 8.11
CA PRO A 193 -9.62 43.63 7.57
C PRO A 193 -8.39 44.32 6.97
N GLU A 194 -8.62 45.27 6.05
CA GLU A 194 -7.56 46.07 5.44
C GLU A 194 -6.93 46.99 6.48
N GLY A 195 -5.65 46.72 6.78
CA GLY A 195 -4.87 47.47 7.76
C GLY A 195 -3.39 47.13 7.70
N GLU A 196 -2.61 47.75 8.60
CA GLU A 196 -1.16 47.55 8.70
C GLU A 196 -0.80 46.08 8.97
N GLU A 197 -1.63 45.38 9.73
CA GLU A 197 -1.45 43.96 10.06
C GLU A 197 -1.56 43.05 8.82
N ARG A 198 -2.55 43.29 7.95
CA ARG A 198 -2.71 42.55 6.69
C ARG A 198 -1.52 42.80 5.75
N ALA A 199 -0.99 44.03 5.71
CA ALA A 199 0.19 44.37 4.93
C ALA A 199 1.49 43.76 5.49
N ALA A 200 1.62 43.67 6.82
CA ALA A 200 2.73 42.98 7.45
C ALA A 200 2.68 41.47 7.17
N LEU A 201 1.48 40.89 7.25
CA LEU A 201 1.27 39.47 7.00
C LEU A 201 1.50 39.11 5.52
N SER A 202 1.07 39.95 4.57
CA SER A 202 1.35 39.74 3.14
C SER A 202 2.85 39.78 2.84
N MET A 203 3.62 40.67 3.49
CA MET A 203 5.08 40.68 3.42
C MET A 203 5.71 39.40 3.97
N MET A 204 5.20 38.88 5.09
CA MET A 204 5.67 37.62 5.67
C MET A 204 5.37 36.44 4.74
N ILE A 205 4.20 36.40 4.12
CA ILE A 205 3.84 35.37 3.13
C ILE A 205 4.75 35.46 1.91
N ALA A 206 5.03 36.65 1.37
CA ALA A 206 5.94 36.82 0.24
C ALA A 206 7.36 36.30 0.56
N ASN A 207 7.86 36.59 1.76
CA ASN A 207 9.15 36.05 2.22
C ASN A 207 9.11 34.52 2.40
N LEU A 208 7.98 33.97 2.88
CA LEU A 208 7.78 32.53 3.00
C LEU A 208 7.75 31.84 1.63
N LEU A 209 7.07 32.43 0.64
CA LEU A 209 7.05 31.96 -0.75
C LEU A 209 8.48 31.90 -1.32
N LYS A 210 9.24 32.99 -1.19
CA LYS A 210 10.64 33.05 -1.65
C LYS A 210 11.51 31.95 -1.02
N ARG A 211 11.32 31.66 0.27
CA ARG A 211 12.02 30.58 0.99
C ARG A 211 11.63 29.19 0.47
N GLN A 212 10.34 28.94 0.24
CA GLN A 212 9.84 27.66 -0.25
C GLN A 212 10.28 27.42 -1.71
N TYR A 213 10.23 28.45 -2.55
CA TYR A 213 10.72 28.39 -3.92
C TYR A 213 12.20 28.00 -3.97
N LEU A 214 13.07 28.65 -3.18
CA LEU A 214 14.50 28.32 -3.09
C LEU A 214 14.79 26.93 -2.49
N THR A 215 13.80 26.32 -1.83
CA THR A 215 13.95 24.97 -1.30
C THR A 215 13.86 23.92 -2.40
N TRP A 216 12.99 24.14 -3.38
CA TRP A 216 12.76 23.24 -4.50
C TRP A 216 13.56 23.60 -5.76
N ASN A 217 13.81 24.90 -6.00
CA ASN A 217 14.54 25.40 -7.17
C ASN A 217 15.98 25.77 -6.81
N LYS A 218 16.94 25.33 -7.64
CA LYS A 218 18.36 25.68 -7.52
C LYS A 218 18.64 26.92 -8.36
N GLY A 219 18.53 28.12 -7.78
CA GLY A 219 18.83 29.37 -8.49
C GLY A 219 18.47 30.61 -7.66
N ALA A 220 18.89 31.78 -8.12
CA ALA A 220 18.35 33.04 -7.62
C ALA A 220 16.93 33.25 -8.17
N VAL A 221 16.09 33.96 -7.42
CA VAL A 221 14.70 34.25 -7.79
C VAL A 221 14.52 35.74 -7.84
N GLU A 222 13.81 36.22 -8.85
CA GLU A 222 13.39 37.61 -8.97
C GLU A 222 12.16 37.88 -8.10
N ASP A 223 12.15 39.02 -7.43
CA ASP A 223 11.05 39.40 -6.52
C ASP A 223 9.73 39.63 -7.27
N ALA A 224 9.80 40.01 -8.54
CA ALA A 224 8.63 40.18 -9.41
C ALA A 224 7.86 38.86 -9.60
N LEU A 225 8.57 37.74 -9.76
CA LEU A 225 7.98 36.41 -9.92
C LEU A 225 7.24 35.98 -8.64
N ILE A 226 7.85 36.20 -7.48
CA ILE A 226 7.25 35.86 -6.18
C ILE A 226 5.98 36.68 -5.93
N ARG A 227 5.97 37.97 -6.29
CA ARG A 227 4.77 38.81 -6.21
C ARG A 227 3.67 38.34 -7.16
N ALA A 228 4.01 37.96 -8.39
CA ALA A 228 3.04 37.42 -9.34
C ALA A 228 2.39 36.12 -8.80
N GLN A 229 3.18 35.24 -8.20
CA GLN A 229 2.70 33.99 -7.60
C GLN A 229 1.81 34.23 -6.37
N LEU A 230 2.14 35.22 -5.54
CA LEU A 230 1.26 35.62 -4.43
C LEU A 230 -0.10 36.11 -4.93
N ARG A 231 -0.12 36.93 -5.99
CA ARG A 231 -1.36 37.40 -6.62
C ARG A 231 -2.17 36.25 -7.22
N GLU A 232 -1.51 35.31 -7.90
CA GLU A 232 -2.16 34.12 -8.47
C GLU A 232 -2.80 33.26 -7.37
N MET A 233 -2.08 32.98 -6.29
CA MET A 233 -2.59 32.17 -5.18
C MET A 233 -3.69 32.86 -4.35
N SER A 234 -3.65 34.20 -4.26
CA SER A 234 -4.65 34.99 -3.54
C SER A 234 -5.85 35.42 -4.38
N GLY A 235 -5.90 35.06 -5.66
CA GLY A 235 -6.94 35.53 -6.59
C GLY A 235 -6.92 37.05 -6.80
N GLY A 236 -5.77 37.70 -6.59
CA GLY A 236 -5.59 39.15 -6.70
C GLY A 236 -5.97 39.95 -5.44
N ALA A 237 -6.40 39.30 -4.35
CA ALA A 237 -6.80 39.98 -3.13
C ALA A 237 -5.62 40.52 -2.31
N LEU A 238 -4.43 39.93 -2.42
CA LEU A 238 -3.25 40.37 -1.68
C LEU A 238 -2.21 40.94 -2.63
N ASP A 239 -1.76 42.16 -2.36
CA ASP A 239 -0.65 42.77 -3.07
C ASP A 239 0.42 43.29 -2.11
N VAL A 240 1.66 43.26 -2.59
CA VAL A 240 2.82 43.79 -1.91
C VAL A 240 3.44 44.88 -2.78
N PRO A 241 3.55 46.13 -2.31
CA PRO A 241 4.10 47.23 -3.10
C PRO A 241 5.56 46.95 -3.49
N ALA A 242 5.91 47.30 -4.72
CA ALA A 242 7.25 47.04 -5.29
C ALA A 242 8.39 47.77 -4.55
N GLU A 243 8.06 48.80 -3.76
CA GLU A 243 9.00 49.59 -2.95
C GLU A 243 9.59 48.81 -1.77
N LYS A 244 8.92 47.75 -1.30
CA LYS A 244 9.41 46.94 -0.18
C LYS A 244 10.24 45.78 -0.71
N GLU A 245 11.54 45.83 -0.44
CA GLU A 245 12.47 44.76 -0.81
C GLU A 245 12.20 43.48 -0.02
N LEU A 246 12.17 42.34 -0.73
CA LEU A 246 12.07 41.03 -0.09
C LEU A 246 13.45 40.57 0.38
N VAL A 247 13.49 39.68 1.38
CA VAL A 247 14.76 39.16 1.91
C VAL A 247 15.62 38.59 0.78
N SER A 248 16.90 38.97 0.74
CA SER A 248 17.79 38.57 -0.36
C SER A 248 17.93 37.04 -0.42
N SER A 249 17.99 36.49 -1.65
CA SER A 249 18.17 35.05 -1.87
C SER A 249 19.46 34.53 -1.21
N SER A 250 20.50 35.37 -1.14
CA SER A 250 21.78 35.03 -0.49
C SER A 250 21.66 34.85 1.02
N GLU A 251 20.85 35.66 1.69
CA GLU A 251 20.63 35.60 3.14
C GLU A 251 19.82 34.36 3.52
N ILE A 252 18.79 34.04 2.72
CA ILE A 252 17.99 32.82 2.88
C ILE A 252 18.88 31.58 2.77
N LEU A 253 19.75 31.51 1.74
CA LEU A 253 20.65 30.37 1.55
C LEU A 253 21.73 30.27 2.65
N LYS A 254 22.24 31.39 3.15
CA LYS A 254 23.18 31.41 4.29
C LYS A 254 22.54 30.87 5.56
N SER A 255 21.29 31.25 5.85
CA SER A 255 20.55 30.78 7.03
C SER A 255 20.36 29.26 7.04
N LYS A 256 20.07 28.66 5.88
CA LYS A 256 19.91 27.20 5.72
C LYS A 256 21.18 26.42 6.09
N ARG A 257 22.36 26.93 5.71
CA ARG A 257 23.67 26.29 6.01
C ARG A 257 24.00 26.30 7.51
N LYS A 258 23.58 27.33 8.26
CA LYS A 258 23.85 27.42 9.71
C LYS A 258 23.09 26.34 10.48
N THR A 259 21.83 26.09 10.11
CA THR A 259 20.98 25.10 10.81
C THR A 259 21.47 23.65 10.61
N SER A 260 22.00 23.29 9.44
CA SER A 260 22.47 21.92 9.18
C SER A 260 23.75 21.54 9.93
N ASN A 261 24.60 22.52 10.27
CA ASN A 261 25.89 22.26 10.91
C ASN A 261 25.75 21.97 12.42
N ASN A 262 24.68 22.46 13.05
CA ASN A 262 24.49 22.30 14.49
C ASN A 262 24.10 20.86 14.88
N PHE A 263 23.45 20.12 13.97
CA PHE A 263 23.05 18.72 14.22
C PHE A 263 24.23 17.74 14.14
N ARG A 264 25.28 18.05 13.37
CA ARG A 264 26.46 17.18 13.20
C ARG A 264 27.41 17.19 14.40
N ASN A 265 27.42 18.26 15.19
CA ASN A 265 28.34 18.39 16.33
C ASN A 265 27.85 17.74 17.63
N ARG A 266 26.59 17.27 17.69
CA ARG A 266 26.05 16.61 18.90
C ARG A 266 26.50 15.15 19.07
N GLY A 267 27.02 14.51 18.01
CA GLY A 267 27.44 13.10 18.03
C GLY A 267 28.90 12.85 18.46
N LYS A 268 29.71 13.89 18.71
CA LYS A 268 31.15 13.75 19.02
C LYS A 268 31.54 13.91 20.49
N ARG A 269 30.58 14.11 21.42
CA ARG A 269 30.86 14.19 22.86
C ARG A 269 30.36 12.95 23.60
N LYS A 270 31.04 11.82 23.38
CA LYS A 270 31.15 10.70 24.33
C LYS A 270 32.09 9.62 23.76
N ARG A 271 33.37 9.71 24.11
CA ARG A 271 34.27 8.58 24.36
C ARG A 271 35.19 8.99 25.49
#